data_AF-A0A833LMU0-F1
#
_entry.id   AF-A0A833LMU0-F1
#
_cell.length_a   1.000
_cell.length_b   1.000
_cell.length_c   1.000
_cell.angle_alpha   90.00
_cell.angle_beta   90.00
_cell.angle_gamma   90.00
#
_symmetry.space_group_name_H-M   'P 1'
#
loop_
_entity.id
_entity.type
_entity.pdbx_description
1 polymer ?
#
loop_
_entity_poly.entity_id
_entity_poly.type
_entity_poly.pdbx_seq_one_letter_code
_entity_poly.pdbx_strand_id
1 'polypeptide(L)'
;MLAAVAGLADPVPAADLSIATEFFRSREPVTVETAHGQPPAAAIRSHDGRLLGYAFSTRDVSGSVGYSGRPLDIVSAVTPDGIIAGARLVAHEEPILVIGIPREALIAYVANFRGYDVRSDSGLRTSGPGSRPHAVAGATITSTVIHDAILRSARAVLRTRMAVSGERARLDRETRQIMTWPELASEASVRRLQISRGEAAQMLGTRELEPDKPFIDLWLALATPPPVGESLLGRRTYESELAQIGPDDDLIVIGASGLYSFKGTAWRRSGLFERVEIVQGERTIPLRTEMHTSLDRFQAAAAPEFREIGVFRIPRPTGFDPTAAFRLDLWLTADPLTRAATAKVSLPY
;
A
#
# COMPACT_ATOMS: atom_id res chain seq x y z
N MET A 1 22.76 19.68 37.39
CA MET A 1 22.89 20.26 36.04
C MET A 1 23.43 19.16 35.13
N LEU A 2 22.54 18.32 34.56
CA LEU A 2 22.92 17.28 33.60
C LEU A 2 22.66 17.81 32.18
N ALA A 3 23.71 17.93 31.37
CA ALA A 3 23.61 18.25 29.97
C ALA A 3 23.26 16.98 29.17
N ALA A 4 22.14 17.01 28.46
CA ALA A 4 21.78 16.00 27.47
C ALA A 4 22.55 16.27 26.18
N VAL A 5 23.43 15.35 25.79
CA VAL A 5 24.08 15.34 24.49
C VAL A 5 23.10 14.71 23.50
N ALA A 6 22.40 15.55 22.74
CA ALA A 6 21.65 15.10 21.56
C ALA A 6 22.64 14.86 20.43
N GLY A 7 22.90 13.60 20.12
CA GLY A 7 23.61 13.22 18.89
C GLY A 7 22.72 13.50 17.69
N LEU A 8 22.92 14.64 17.04
CA LEU A 8 22.44 14.88 15.68
C LEU A 8 23.23 13.94 14.77
N ALA A 9 22.55 12.97 14.16
CA ALA A 9 23.14 12.21 13.07
C ALA A 9 23.42 13.17 11.90
N ASP A 10 24.63 13.14 11.37
CA ASP A 10 25.01 13.96 10.22
C ASP A 10 24.08 13.70 9.03
N PRO A 11 23.67 14.74 8.28
CA PRO A 11 22.86 14.54 7.07
C PRO A 11 23.66 13.72 6.05
N VAL A 12 23.14 12.55 5.70
CA VAL A 12 23.74 11.71 4.66
C VAL A 12 23.67 12.47 3.32
N PRO A 13 24.79 12.65 2.60
CA PRO A 13 24.80 13.41 1.36
C PRO A 13 23.88 12.80 0.29
N ALA A 14 23.28 13.66 -0.54
CA ALA A 14 22.44 13.27 -1.67
C ALA A 14 23.22 12.35 -2.63
N ALA A 15 22.52 11.40 -3.25
CA ALA A 15 23.18 10.47 -4.17
C ALA A 15 23.64 11.20 -5.44
N ASP A 16 24.81 10.83 -5.94
CA ASP A 16 25.29 11.29 -7.24
C ASP A 16 24.48 10.61 -8.37
N LEU A 17 23.68 11.40 -9.10
CA LEU A 17 22.86 10.90 -10.20
C LEU A 17 23.62 10.81 -11.53
N SER A 18 24.86 11.34 -11.63
CA SER A 18 25.67 11.28 -12.86
C SER A 18 25.96 9.84 -13.30
N ILE A 19 25.94 8.93 -12.34
CA ILE A 19 25.99 7.48 -12.48
C ILE A 19 24.97 6.93 -13.49
N ALA A 20 23.81 7.59 -13.62
CA ALA A 20 22.77 7.14 -14.54
C ALA A 20 23.18 7.23 -16.01
N THR A 21 24.26 7.94 -16.35
CA THR A 21 24.86 7.93 -17.70
C THR A 21 25.19 6.50 -18.17
N GLU A 22 25.66 5.64 -17.26
CA GLU A 22 26.00 4.23 -17.55
C GLU A 22 24.80 3.41 -18.04
N PHE A 23 23.58 3.83 -17.72
CA PHE A 23 22.35 3.13 -18.09
C PHE A 23 21.98 3.34 -19.56
N PHE A 24 22.55 4.33 -20.24
CA PHE A 24 22.26 4.62 -21.63
C PHE A 24 23.49 4.26 -22.47
N ARG A 25 23.47 3.07 -23.08
CA ARG A 25 24.51 2.62 -24.01
C ARG A 25 24.35 3.32 -25.37
N SER A 26 24.40 4.65 -25.39
CA SER A 26 24.49 5.43 -26.63
C SER A 26 25.94 5.53 -27.10
N ARG A 27 26.15 5.59 -28.41
CA ARG A 27 27.47 5.89 -28.99
C ARG A 27 27.87 7.36 -28.79
N GLU A 28 26.91 8.20 -28.42
CA GLU A 28 27.07 9.64 -28.19
C GLU A 28 26.92 9.98 -26.69
N PRO A 29 27.56 11.06 -26.21
CA PRO A 29 27.49 11.48 -24.81
C PRO A 29 26.04 11.79 -24.39
N VAL A 30 25.71 11.41 -23.16
CA VAL A 30 24.45 11.79 -22.49
C VAL A 30 24.74 12.77 -21.37
N THR A 31 23.84 13.73 -21.17
CA THR A 31 23.93 14.72 -20.10
C THR A 31 22.92 14.39 -19.01
N VAL A 32 23.34 14.53 -17.75
CA VAL A 32 22.46 14.43 -16.58
C VAL A 32 22.36 15.81 -15.97
N GLU A 33 21.15 16.36 -15.95
CA GLU A 33 20.88 17.67 -15.36
C GLU A 33 20.92 17.61 -13.83
N THR A 34 20.93 18.76 -13.17
CA THR A 34 20.77 18.81 -11.71
C THR A 34 19.36 18.35 -11.31
N ALA A 35 19.27 17.52 -10.27
CA ALA A 35 17.99 17.06 -9.74
C ALA A 35 17.13 18.24 -9.26
N HIS A 36 15.86 18.26 -9.64
CA HIS A 36 14.91 19.30 -9.28
C HIS A 36 13.48 18.77 -9.21
N GLY A 37 12.57 19.56 -8.64
CA GLY A 37 11.14 19.24 -8.49
C GLY A 37 10.82 18.34 -7.30
N GLN A 38 9.53 18.00 -7.15
CA GLN A 38 9.04 17.05 -6.15
C GLN A 38 8.28 15.91 -6.86
N PRO A 39 8.69 14.64 -6.68
CA PRO A 39 9.93 14.23 -6.03
C PRO A 39 11.17 14.67 -6.85
N PRO A 40 12.37 14.74 -6.24
CA PRO A 40 13.59 15.18 -6.91
C PRO A 40 14.03 14.18 -7.99
N ALA A 41 14.24 14.66 -9.21
CA ALA A 41 14.74 13.85 -10.31
C ALA A 41 15.56 14.72 -11.28
N ALA A 42 16.56 14.11 -11.92
CA ALA A 42 17.41 14.73 -12.93
C ALA A 42 16.99 14.27 -14.32
N ALA A 43 16.77 15.20 -15.26
CA ALA A 43 16.54 14.83 -16.65
C ALA A 43 17.83 14.33 -17.29
N ILE A 44 17.70 13.27 -18.09
CA ILE A 44 18.78 12.69 -18.88
C ILE A 44 18.50 12.98 -20.34
N ARG A 45 19.44 13.62 -21.03
CA ARG A 45 19.29 13.99 -22.43
C ARG A 45 20.40 13.41 -23.30
N SER A 46 20.08 13.11 -24.55
CA SER A 46 21.11 12.84 -25.57
C SER A 46 21.82 14.13 -25.97
N HIS A 47 22.94 13.98 -26.68
CA HIS A 47 23.73 15.09 -27.22
C HIS A 47 22.91 16.10 -28.05
N ASP A 48 21.86 15.64 -28.74
CA ASP A 48 20.92 16.46 -29.52
C ASP A 48 19.84 17.17 -28.67
N GLY A 49 19.87 17.01 -27.35
CA GLY A 49 18.92 17.62 -26.41
C GLY A 49 17.61 16.85 -26.19
N ARG A 50 17.43 15.69 -26.85
CA ARG A 50 16.22 14.87 -26.67
C ARG A 50 16.20 14.22 -25.29
N LEU A 51 15.04 14.25 -24.63
CA LEU A 51 14.83 13.60 -23.34
C LEU A 51 14.88 12.07 -23.50
N LEU A 52 15.80 11.42 -22.79
CA LEU A 52 15.96 9.97 -22.75
C LEU A 52 15.30 9.35 -21.51
N GLY A 53 15.19 10.10 -20.43
CA GLY A 53 14.58 9.64 -19.18
C GLY A 53 14.89 10.54 -18.00
N TYR A 54 14.59 10.05 -16.81
CA TYR A 54 14.82 10.74 -15.54
C TYR A 54 15.61 9.85 -14.59
N ALA A 55 16.74 10.33 -14.09
CA ALA A 55 17.51 9.71 -13.01
C ALA A 55 16.95 10.13 -11.65
N PHE A 56 16.97 9.22 -10.69
CA PHE A 56 16.53 9.47 -9.32
C PHE A 56 17.22 8.54 -8.32
N SER A 57 17.24 8.98 -7.05
CA SER A 57 17.60 8.16 -5.90
C SER A 57 16.32 7.61 -5.26
N THR A 58 16.29 6.31 -4.94
CA THR A 58 15.14 5.73 -4.24
C THR A 58 14.98 6.30 -2.84
N ARG A 59 16.08 6.68 -2.18
CA ARG A 59 16.03 7.33 -0.87
C ARG A 59 15.43 8.72 -0.97
N ASP A 60 15.89 9.53 -1.93
CA ASP A 60 15.46 10.92 -2.02
C ASP A 60 14.03 11.06 -2.60
N VAL A 61 13.58 10.08 -3.39
CA VAL A 61 12.21 10.03 -3.94
C VAL A 61 11.21 9.34 -3.04
N SER A 62 11.55 8.16 -2.52
CA SER A 62 10.62 7.29 -1.78
C SER A 62 10.98 7.10 -0.32
N GLY A 63 12.02 7.77 0.18
CA GLY A 63 12.51 7.57 1.55
C GLY A 63 12.81 6.11 1.85
N SER A 64 13.41 5.38 0.89
CA SER A 64 13.69 3.95 1.03
C SER A 64 14.62 3.70 2.22
N VAL A 65 14.19 2.82 3.12
CA VAL A 65 14.99 2.31 4.24
C VAL A 65 15.09 0.81 4.11
N GLY A 66 16.23 0.24 4.50
CA GLY A 66 16.44 -1.20 4.57
C GLY A 66 15.62 -1.83 5.69
N TYR A 67 15.56 -3.17 5.73
CA TYR A 67 14.79 -3.95 6.70
C TYR A 67 15.12 -3.60 8.17
N SER A 68 16.38 -3.27 8.45
CA SER A 68 16.84 -2.87 9.79
C SER A 68 16.59 -1.38 10.12
N GLY A 69 15.88 -0.64 9.26
CA GLY A 69 15.69 0.80 9.39
C GLY A 69 16.93 1.63 9.02
N ARG A 70 17.97 1.00 8.46
CA ARG A 70 19.22 1.63 8.02
C ARG A 70 19.15 2.07 6.56
N PRO A 71 20.00 3.02 6.12
CA PRO A 71 19.96 3.53 4.75
C PRO A 71 20.14 2.44 3.68
N LEU A 72 19.20 2.38 2.74
CA LEU A 72 19.26 1.64 1.48
C LEU A 72 18.99 2.63 0.37
N ASP A 73 19.94 2.82 -0.53
CA ASP A 73 19.82 3.78 -1.63
C ASP A 73 20.27 3.19 -2.96
N ILE A 74 19.41 3.37 -3.95
CA ILE A 74 19.58 2.88 -5.31
C ILE A 74 19.38 4.07 -6.24
N VAL A 75 20.36 4.30 -7.10
CA VAL A 75 20.21 5.24 -8.22
C VAL A 75 19.66 4.47 -9.40
N SER A 76 18.55 4.95 -9.96
CA SER A 76 17.86 4.33 -11.08
C SER A 76 17.43 5.40 -12.09
N ALA A 77 17.19 4.99 -13.33
CA ALA A 77 16.61 5.87 -14.34
C ALA A 77 15.43 5.23 -15.04
N VAL A 78 14.41 6.03 -15.32
CA VAL A 78 13.20 5.60 -16.01
C VAL A 78 12.99 6.42 -17.28
N THR A 79 12.68 5.74 -18.37
CA THR A 79 12.36 6.34 -19.67
C THR A 79 10.95 6.93 -19.67
N PRO A 80 10.62 7.89 -20.55
CA PRO A 80 9.25 8.40 -20.70
C PRO A 80 8.22 7.29 -20.98
N ASP A 81 8.63 6.20 -21.62
CA ASP A 81 7.84 5.00 -21.91
C ASP A 81 7.65 4.07 -20.70
N GLY A 82 8.20 4.42 -19.55
CA GLY A 82 7.98 3.68 -18.30
C GLY A 82 8.88 2.48 -18.15
N ILE A 83 9.93 2.39 -18.97
CA ILE A 83 10.92 1.33 -18.89
C ILE A 83 12.09 1.80 -18.02
N ILE A 84 12.50 0.98 -17.06
CA ILE A 84 13.73 1.20 -16.29
C ILE A 84 14.93 1.05 -17.23
N ALA A 85 15.69 2.13 -17.42
CA ALA A 85 16.91 2.13 -18.22
C ALA A 85 18.05 1.40 -17.49
N GLY A 86 18.07 1.45 -16.17
CA GLY A 86 19.03 0.74 -15.33
C GLY A 86 18.89 1.16 -13.87
N ALA A 87 19.48 0.38 -12.98
CA ALA A 87 19.52 0.65 -11.55
C ALA A 87 20.87 0.20 -10.97
N ARG A 88 21.36 0.91 -9.96
CA ARG A 88 22.62 0.60 -9.29
C ARG A 88 22.53 0.88 -7.80
N LEU A 89 22.96 -0.10 -7.01
CA LEU A 89 23.04 0.03 -5.55
C LEU A 89 24.16 1.02 -5.18
N VAL A 90 23.81 2.10 -4.47
CA VAL A 90 24.76 3.17 -4.10
C VAL A 90 25.12 3.10 -2.62
N ALA A 91 24.12 2.89 -1.75
CA ALA A 91 24.35 2.73 -0.32
C ALA A 91 23.52 1.58 0.23
N HIS A 92 24.11 0.84 1.16
CA HIS A 92 23.43 -0.24 1.87
C HIS A 92 24.16 -0.54 3.18
N GLU A 93 23.50 -0.31 4.30
CA GLU A 93 24.07 -0.47 5.65
C GLU A 93 23.39 -1.56 6.50
N GLU A 94 22.66 -2.51 5.89
CA GLU A 94 22.11 -3.63 6.66
C GLU A 94 23.21 -4.61 7.08
N PRO A 95 23.10 -5.24 8.27
CA PRO A 95 23.85 -6.43 8.59
C PRO A 95 23.30 -7.63 7.79
N ILE A 96 23.53 -7.66 6.48
CA ILE A 96 23.18 -8.80 5.59
C ILE A 96 23.95 -10.08 6.00
N LEU A 97 25.06 -9.91 6.72
CA LEU A 97 25.97 -10.98 7.12
C LEU A 97 25.40 -11.93 8.18
N VAL A 98 24.21 -11.65 8.74
CA VAL A 98 23.55 -12.60 9.66
C VAL A 98 22.84 -13.73 8.89
N ILE A 99 22.55 -13.56 7.59
CA ILE A 99 21.90 -14.59 6.72
C ILE A 99 22.76 -14.97 5.49
N GLY A 100 23.96 -14.39 5.32
CA GLY A 100 24.97 -14.91 4.39
C GLY A 100 24.76 -14.63 2.89
N ILE A 101 23.99 -13.59 2.51
CA ILE A 101 23.84 -13.20 1.11
C ILE A 101 25.03 -12.32 0.67
N PRO A 102 25.78 -12.70 -0.37
CA PRO A 102 26.92 -11.92 -0.84
C PRO A 102 26.47 -10.60 -1.48
N ARG A 103 27.23 -9.52 -1.24
CA ARG A 103 26.97 -8.17 -1.79
C ARG A 103 26.83 -8.20 -3.32
N GLU A 104 27.59 -9.06 -3.97
CA GLU A 104 27.64 -9.24 -5.41
C GLU A 104 26.30 -9.75 -5.96
N ALA A 105 25.61 -10.63 -5.22
CA ALA A 105 24.29 -11.11 -5.60
C ALA A 105 23.23 -10.00 -5.52
N LEU A 106 23.35 -9.09 -4.54
CA LEU A 106 22.47 -7.94 -4.42
C LEU A 106 22.67 -6.93 -5.56
N ILE A 107 23.94 -6.66 -5.89
CA ILE A 107 24.29 -5.81 -7.03
C ILE A 107 23.74 -6.40 -8.33
N ALA A 108 23.91 -7.71 -8.54
CA ALA A 108 23.38 -8.40 -9.71
C ALA A 108 21.84 -8.36 -9.77
N TYR A 109 21.16 -8.52 -8.63
CA TYR A 109 19.71 -8.41 -8.55
C TYR A 109 19.22 -7.02 -8.96
N VAL A 110 19.83 -5.95 -8.44
CA VAL A 110 19.50 -4.56 -8.80
C VAL A 110 19.74 -4.30 -10.28
N ALA A 111 20.85 -4.80 -10.85
CA ALA A 111 21.16 -4.62 -12.27
C ALA A 111 20.11 -5.26 -13.21
N ASN A 112 19.41 -6.31 -12.77
CA ASN A 112 18.38 -7.01 -13.55
C ASN A 112 17.09 -6.20 -13.73
N PHE A 113 16.93 -5.03 -13.10
CA PHE A 113 15.79 -4.15 -13.34
C PHE A 113 15.85 -3.43 -14.70
N ARG A 114 16.99 -3.46 -15.40
CA ARG A 114 17.06 -2.91 -16.77
C ARG A 114 16.02 -3.58 -17.67
N GLY A 115 15.20 -2.78 -18.35
CA GLY A 115 14.15 -3.25 -19.25
C GLY A 115 12.82 -3.53 -18.56
N TYR A 116 12.73 -3.37 -17.25
CA TYR A 116 11.49 -3.55 -16.50
C TYR A 116 10.48 -2.45 -16.83
N ASP A 117 9.25 -2.85 -17.16
CA ASP A 117 8.15 -1.93 -17.46
C ASP A 117 7.37 -1.63 -16.17
N VAL A 118 7.44 -0.38 -15.71
CA VAL A 118 6.82 0.06 -14.45
C VAL A 118 5.30 0.29 -14.59
N ARG A 119 4.77 0.33 -15.81
CA ARG A 119 3.35 0.56 -16.14
C ARG A 119 2.59 -0.73 -16.42
N SER A 120 3.28 -1.79 -16.83
CA SER A 120 2.69 -3.12 -17.04
C SER A 120 2.59 -3.93 -15.75
N ASP A 121 1.47 -4.65 -15.54
CA ASP A 121 1.32 -5.62 -14.45
C ASP A 121 2.23 -6.84 -14.56
N SER A 122 2.78 -7.11 -15.75
CA SER A 122 3.52 -8.33 -16.06
C SER A 122 5.05 -8.17 -16.11
N GLY A 123 5.57 -6.96 -15.88
CA GLY A 123 7.01 -6.73 -15.62
C GLY A 123 7.98 -6.88 -16.80
N LEU A 124 7.54 -7.07 -18.05
CA LEU A 124 8.43 -7.03 -19.22
C LEU A 124 7.65 -6.78 -20.52
N ARG A 125 8.15 -5.90 -21.41
CA ARG A 125 7.77 -5.94 -22.83
C ARG A 125 8.48 -7.11 -23.48
N THR A 126 7.72 -7.99 -24.14
CA THR A 126 8.22 -9.22 -24.75
C THR A 126 9.21 -8.92 -25.87
N SER A 127 10.50 -9.05 -25.60
CA SER A 127 11.52 -9.30 -26.62
C SER A 127 12.85 -9.72 -25.97
N GLY A 128 12.98 -11.03 -25.70
CA GLY A 128 14.25 -11.69 -25.35
C GLY A 128 14.16 -12.63 -24.14
N PRO A 129 14.80 -13.82 -24.17
CA PRO A 129 14.79 -14.75 -23.05
C PRO A 129 15.73 -14.26 -21.94
N GLY A 130 15.16 -13.87 -20.81
CA GLY A 130 15.92 -13.46 -19.63
C GLY A 130 14.98 -13.34 -18.45
N SER A 131 15.21 -14.15 -17.42
CA SER A 131 14.37 -14.34 -16.24
C SER A 131 13.84 -13.05 -15.62
N ARG A 132 12.68 -13.16 -14.94
CA ARG A 132 12.38 -12.32 -13.76
C ARG A 132 13.68 -12.12 -12.97
N PRO A 133 13.94 -10.96 -12.31
CA PRO A 133 14.98 -10.92 -11.29
C PRO A 133 14.73 -12.08 -10.34
N HIS A 134 15.53 -13.14 -10.45
CA HIS A 134 15.32 -14.33 -9.65
C HIS A 134 15.43 -13.85 -8.22
N ALA A 135 14.41 -14.13 -7.41
CA ALA A 135 14.51 -13.96 -5.97
C ALA A 135 15.84 -14.60 -5.56
N VAL A 136 16.73 -13.80 -4.98
CA VAL A 136 18.01 -14.32 -4.50
C VAL A 136 17.64 -15.33 -3.41
N ALA A 137 17.98 -16.61 -3.61
CA ALA A 137 17.66 -17.67 -2.66
C ALA A 137 18.18 -17.27 -1.27
N GLY A 138 17.27 -17.11 -0.30
CA GLY A 138 17.58 -16.66 1.06
C GLY A 138 17.36 -15.17 1.35
N ALA A 139 17.02 -14.33 0.37
CA ALA A 139 16.88 -12.87 0.50
C ALA A 139 15.47 -12.34 0.23
N THR A 140 14.42 -13.15 0.44
CA THR A 140 13.05 -12.85 -0.04
C THR A 140 12.51 -11.51 0.47
N ILE A 141 12.84 -11.11 1.70
CA ILE A 141 12.36 -9.86 2.29
C ILE A 141 13.12 -8.64 1.71
N THR A 142 14.46 -8.70 1.63
CA THR A 142 15.30 -7.62 1.07
C THR A 142 15.06 -7.42 -0.43
N SER A 143 14.80 -8.51 -1.17
CA SER A 143 14.48 -8.45 -2.61
C SER A 143 13.18 -7.69 -2.85
N THR A 144 12.16 -7.91 -2.01
CA THR A 144 10.87 -7.20 -2.09
C THR A 144 11.03 -5.71 -1.78
N VAL A 145 11.82 -5.34 -0.77
CA VAL A 145 12.07 -3.93 -0.42
C VAL A 145 12.79 -3.19 -1.55
N ILE A 146 13.80 -3.82 -2.16
CA ILE A 146 14.53 -3.25 -3.30
C ILE A 146 13.63 -3.09 -4.52
N HIS A 147 12.82 -4.12 -4.81
CA HIS A 147 11.88 -4.10 -5.92
C HIS A 147 10.86 -2.98 -5.77
N ASP A 148 10.24 -2.88 -4.60
CA ASP A 148 9.29 -1.82 -4.28
C ASP A 148 9.95 -0.43 -4.36
N ALA A 149 11.13 -0.24 -3.77
CA ALA A 149 11.83 1.05 -3.78
C ALA A 149 12.11 1.57 -5.20
N ILE A 150 12.59 0.70 -6.10
CA ILE A 150 12.87 1.05 -7.50
C ILE A 150 11.57 1.39 -8.25
N LEU A 151 10.56 0.52 -8.19
CA LEU A 151 9.34 0.72 -8.97
C LEU A 151 8.49 1.88 -8.46
N ARG A 152 8.38 2.05 -7.14
CA ARG A 152 7.67 3.16 -6.50
C ARG A 152 8.30 4.48 -6.88
N SER A 153 9.63 4.59 -6.77
CA SER A 153 10.34 5.83 -7.11
C SER A 153 10.22 6.17 -8.60
N ALA A 154 10.32 5.17 -9.49
CA ALA A 154 10.17 5.37 -10.93
C ALA A 154 8.78 5.91 -11.29
N ARG A 155 7.72 5.34 -10.70
CA ARG A 155 6.34 5.79 -10.93
C ARG A 155 6.10 7.21 -10.43
N ALA A 156 6.65 7.56 -9.27
CA ALA A 156 6.55 8.92 -8.70
C ALA A 156 7.14 9.98 -9.62
N VAL A 157 8.33 9.70 -10.15
CA VAL A 157 9.00 10.57 -11.10
C VAL A 157 8.20 10.67 -12.40
N LEU A 158 7.70 9.56 -12.93
CA LEU A 158 6.91 9.60 -14.17
C LEU A 158 5.60 10.37 -14.04
N ARG A 159 4.85 10.19 -12.95
CA ARG A 159 3.56 10.89 -12.78
C ARG A 159 3.74 12.40 -12.83
N THR A 160 4.71 12.92 -12.08
CA THR A 160 4.94 14.36 -11.98
C THR A 160 5.56 14.95 -13.25
N ARG A 161 6.32 14.16 -14.02
CA ARG A 161 6.97 14.63 -15.25
C ARG A 161 6.15 14.37 -16.52
N MET A 162 5.13 13.51 -16.48
CA MET A 162 4.32 13.13 -17.64
C MET A 162 2.83 13.51 -17.55
N ALA A 163 2.40 14.22 -16.51
CA ALA A 163 1.02 14.67 -16.29
C ALA A 163 0.43 15.66 -17.34
N VAL A 164 0.99 15.75 -18.55
CA VAL A 164 0.43 16.57 -19.66
C VAL A 164 -0.37 15.71 -20.67
N SER A 165 -0.39 14.39 -20.58
CA SER A 165 -1.29 13.55 -21.38
C SER A 165 -2.22 12.75 -20.49
N GLY A 166 -3.51 13.06 -20.56
CA GLY A 166 -4.55 12.54 -19.69
C GLY A 166 -4.57 11.01 -19.60
N GLU A 167 -4.50 10.50 -18.39
CA GLU A 167 -4.76 9.10 -18.07
C GLU A 167 -5.49 9.03 -16.71
N ARG A 168 -6.40 8.06 -16.60
CA ARG A 168 -7.37 7.89 -15.53
C ARG A 168 -6.74 8.02 -14.13
N ALA A 169 -7.47 8.69 -13.22
CA ALA A 169 -7.08 8.86 -11.83
C ALA A 169 -6.72 7.51 -11.19
N ARG A 170 -5.44 7.27 -10.95
CA ARG A 170 -4.94 6.18 -10.11
C ARG A 170 -4.75 6.71 -8.69
N LEU A 171 -5.14 5.92 -7.70
CA LEU A 171 -4.96 6.24 -6.27
C LEU A 171 -3.51 6.63 -5.99
N ASP A 172 -3.34 7.76 -5.32
CA ASP A 172 -2.03 8.23 -4.90
C ASP A 172 -1.51 7.33 -3.76
N ARG A 173 -0.56 6.46 -4.11
CA ARG A 173 0.10 5.57 -3.16
C ARG A 173 1.41 6.16 -2.61
N GLU A 174 1.70 7.45 -2.83
CA GLU A 174 3.05 7.99 -2.64
C GLU A 174 3.16 9.18 -1.67
N THR A 175 2.05 9.84 -1.32
CA THR A 175 2.05 10.81 -0.24
C THR A 175 2.22 10.12 1.12
N ARG A 176 3.16 10.60 1.94
CA ARG A 176 3.43 10.09 3.28
C ARG A 176 2.96 11.10 4.31
N GLN A 177 1.68 11.07 4.62
CA GLN A 177 1.14 11.75 5.78
C GLN A 177 0.55 10.71 6.71
N ILE A 178 1.17 10.53 7.87
CA ILE A 178 0.54 9.77 8.95
C ILE A 178 -0.56 10.66 9.51
N MET A 179 -1.78 10.15 9.45
CA MET A 179 -3.00 10.83 9.83
C MET A 179 -3.49 10.30 11.17
N THR A 180 -3.99 11.21 11.99
CA THR A 180 -4.75 10.91 13.19
C THR A 180 -6.15 10.41 12.82
N TRP A 181 -6.84 9.75 13.76
CA TRP A 181 -8.21 9.28 13.52
C TRP A 181 -9.18 10.43 13.14
N PRO A 182 -9.15 11.61 13.80
CA PRO A 182 -9.96 12.74 13.38
C PRO A 182 -9.68 13.21 11.94
N GLU A 183 -8.42 13.22 11.51
CA GLU A 183 -8.05 13.60 10.13
C GLU A 183 -8.60 12.58 9.13
N LEU A 184 -8.40 11.27 9.38
CA LEU A 184 -8.95 10.20 8.55
C LEU A 184 -10.49 10.29 8.42
N ALA A 185 -11.18 10.67 9.50
CA ALA A 185 -12.63 10.84 9.49
C ALA A 185 -13.05 12.10 8.72
N SER A 186 -12.31 13.21 8.88
CA SER A 186 -12.60 14.47 8.18
C SER A 186 -12.41 14.38 6.66
N GLU A 187 -11.45 13.57 6.19
CA GLU A 187 -11.20 13.33 4.77
C GLU A 187 -12.06 12.22 4.17
N ALA A 188 -12.98 11.66 4.98
CA ALA A 188 -13.83 10.53 4.61
C ALA A 188 -13.05 9.25 4.22
N SER A 189 -11.77 9.16 4.59
CA SER A 189 -10.91 7.98 4.45
C SER A 189 -11.35 6.83 5.33
N VAL A 190 -11.96 7.14 6.49
CA VAL A 190 -12.77 6.20 7.28
C VAL A 190 -14.24 6.63 7.23
N ARG A 191 -15.15 5.66 7.09
CA ARG A 191 -16.59 5.88 7.06
C ARG A 191 -17.25 5.15 8.21
N ARG A 192 -18.30 5.73 8.78
CA ARG A 192 -18.97 5.24 10.00
C ARG A 192 -20.43 4.93 9.73
N LEU A 193 -20.91 3.83 10.28
CA LEU A 193 -22.31 3.47 10.42
C LEU A 193 -22.58 3.14 11.89
N GLN A 194 -23.44 3.93 12.54
CA GLN A 194 -23.86 3.68 13.91
C GLN A 194 -25.32 3.26 13.91
N ILE A 195 -25.63 2.18 14.63
CA ILE A 195 -26.99 1.66 14.84
C ILE A 195 -27.18 1.48 16.34
N SER A 196 -28.22 2.11 16.89
CA SER A 196 -28.69 1.94 18.26
C SER A 196 -29.49 0.63 18.40
N ARG A 197 -29.67 0.16 19.64
CA ARG A 197 -30.48 -1.05 19.89
C ARG A 197 -31.94 -0.83 19.50
N GLY A 198 -32.47 0.37 19.69
CA GLY A 198 -33.83 0.73 19.29
C GLY A 198 -34.03 0.65 17.78
N GLU A 199 -33.11 1.20 16.99
CA GLU A 199 -33.14 1.11 15.52
C GLU A 199 -33.05 -0.33 15.04
N ALA A 200 -32.12 -1.12 15.59
CA ALA A 200 -32.00 -2.53 15.26
C ALA A 200 -33.28 -3.32 15.59
N ALA A 201 -33.87 -3.08 16.76
CA ALA A 201 -35.10 -3.74 17.18
C ALA A 201 -36.29 -3.36 16.26
N GLN A 202 -36.38 -2.09 15.85
CA GLN A 202 -37.38 -1.65 14.88
C GLN A 202 -37.22 -2.36 13.53
N MET A 203 -35.99 -2.44 13.00
CA MET A 203 -35.71 -3.13 11.73
C MET A 203 -35.99 -4.64 11.79
N LEU A 204 -35.81 -5.25 12.96
CA LEU A 204 -35.99 -6.69 13.18
C LEU A 204 -37.39 -7.06 13.70
N GLY A 205 -38.24 -6.07 13.99
CA GLY A 205 -39.57 -6.28 14.59
C GLY A 205 -39.54 -6.86 16.01
N THR A 206 -38.48 -6.58 16.78
CA THR A 206 -38.31 -7.03 18.17
C THR A 206 -38.55 -5.90 19.17
N ARG A 207 -38.60 -6.23 20.46
CA ARG A 207 -38.69 -5.25 21.55
C ARG A 207 -37.32 -5.07 22.18
N GLU A 208 -36.99 -3.83 22.52
CA GLU A 208 -35.75 -3.45 23.18
C GLU A 208 -36.05 -2.60 24.42
N LEU A 209 -35.37 -2.91 25.53
CA LEU A 209 -35.57 -2.24 26.82
C LEU A 209 -34.57 -1.10 27.03
N GLU A 210 -33.46 -1.10 26.30
CA GLU A 210 -32.42 -0.08 26.36
C GLU A 210 -32.15 0.52 24.96
N PRO A 211 -33.15 1.19 24.35
CA PRO A 211 -33.10 1.57 22.93
C PRO A 211 -31.95 2.52 22.58
N ASP A 212 -31.53 3.37 23.52
CA ASP A 212 -30.47 4.36 23.32
C ASP A 212 -29.05 3.78 23.35
N LYS A 213 -28.88 2.52 23.80
CA LYS A 213 -27.55 1.89 23.85
C LYS A 213 -27.05 1.54 22.45
N PRO A 214 -25.72 1.50 22.23
CA PRO A 214 -25.17 1.11 20.94
C PRO A 214 -25.44 -0.37 20.64
N PHE A 215 -25.99 -0.65 19.46
CA PHE A 215 -26.07 -2.01 18.92
C PHE A 215 -24.79 -2.35 18.16
N ILE A 216 -24.41 -1.51 17.19
CA ILE A 216 -23.12 -1.58 16.51
C ILE A 216 -22.66 -0.17 16.11
N ASP A 217 -21.37 0.07 16.27
CA ASP A 217 -20.66 1.21 15.70
C ASP A 217 -19.60 0.66 14.75
N LEU A 218 -19.88 0.70 13.46
CA LEU A 218 -19.13 0.07 12.39
C LEU A 218 -18.33 1.11 11.61
N TRP A 219 -17.08 0.81 11.34
CA TRP A 219 -16.15 1.65 10.60
C TRP A 219 -15.56 0.88 9.42
N LEU A 220 -15.41 1.56 8.30
CA LEU A 220 -14.92 1.01 7.02
C LEU A 220 -13.85 1.93 6.43
N ALA A 221 -12.78 1.34 5.90
CA ALA A 221 -11.75 2.06 5.15
C ALA A 221 -11.17 1.22 4.02
N LEU A 222 -10.86 1.88 2.89
CA LEU A 222 -9.92 1.35 1.90
C LEU A 222 -8.51 1.67 2.40
N ALA A 223 -7.79 0.65 2.85
CA ALA A 223 -6.46 0.77 3.45
C ALA A 223 -5.32 0.53 2.44
N THR A 224 -5.61 0.31 1.15
CA THR A 224 -4.57 0.18 0.11
C THR A 224 -3.71 1.44 -0.08
N PRO A 225 -4.23 2.68 0.04
CA PRO A 225 -3.39 3.87 0.00
C PRO A 225 -2.50 3.94 1.26
N PRO A 226 -1.16 4.10 1.15
CA PRO A 226 -0.27 4.18 2.30
C PRO A 226 -0.62 5.24 3.35
N PRO A 227 -1.07 6.47 3.01
CA PRO A 227 -1.52 7.42 4.04
C PRO A 227 -2.59 6.81 4.96
N VAL A 228 -3.52 6.04 4.42
CA VAL A 228 -4.63 5.44 5.17
C VAL A 228 -4.17 4.15 5.85
N GLY A 229 -3.55 3.25 5.10
CA GLY A 229 -3.10 1.94 5.59
C GLY A 229 -2.04 2.02 6.68
N GLU A 230 -1.02 2.86 6.52
CA GLU A 230 0.03 3.03 7.54
C GLU A 230 -0.53 3.71 8.79
N SER A 231 -1.42 4.69 8.63
CA SER A 231 -2.07 5.36 9.76
C SER A 231 -2.95 4.40 10.56
N LEU A 232 -3.76 3.58 9.88
CA LEU A 232 -4.66 2.64 10.54
C LEU A 232 -3.94 1.45 11.15
N LEU A 233 -3.06 0.78 10.40
CA LEU A 233 -2.48 -0.51 10.78
C LEU A 233 -1.12 -0.38 11.48
N GLY A 234 -0.46 0.77 11.31
CA GLY A 234 0.96 0.94 11.59
C GLY A 234 1.81 0.31 10.50
N ARG A 235 2.98 0.92 10.25
CA ARG A 235 3.88 0.56 9.16
C ARG A 235 4.17 -0.95 9.06
N ARG A 236 4.56 -1.58 10.16
CA ARG A 236 4.93 -3.01 10.18
C ARG A 236 3.79 -3.91 9.75
N THR A 237 2.58 -3.68 10.28
CA THR A 237 1.41 -4.49 9.94
C THR A 237 1.00 -4.25 8.50
N TYR A 238 0.98 -2.98 8.07
CA TYR A 238 0.65 -2.60 6.71
C TYR A 238 1.57 -3.25 5.67
N GLU A 239 2.89 -3.16 5.87
CA GLU A 239 3.88 -3.81 4.99
C GLU A 239 3.71 -5.34 4.96
N SER A 240 3.40 -5.95 6.11
CA SER A 240 3.14 -7.39 6.20
C SER A 240 1.87 -7.81 5.45
N GLU A 241 0.83 -6.99 5.45
CA GLU A 241 -0.41 -7.24 4.71
C GLU A 241 -0.20 -7.04 3.21
N LEU A 242 0.51 -5.99 2.81
CA LEU A 242 0.88 -5.75 1.41
C LEU A 242 1.76 -6.88 0.84
N ALA A 243 2.66 -7.45 1.64
CA ALA A 243 3.52 -8.55 1.21
C ALA A 243 2.74 -9.86 0.92
N GLN A 244 1.48 -9.97 1.39
CA GLN A 244 0.63 -11.14 1.20
C GLN A 244 -0.31 -11.03 0.00
N ILE A 245 -0.32 -9.88 -0.69
CA ILE A 245 -1.25 -9.60 -1.78
C ILE A 245 -0.53 -9.22 -3.07
N GLY A 246 -1.20 -9.36 -4.21
CA GLY A 246 -0.72 -8.89 -5.51
C GLY A 246 -0.69 -7.36 -5.62
N PRO A 247 0.02 -6.81 -6.62
CA PRO A 247 0.12 -5.35 -6.82
C PRO A 247 -1.23 -4.64 -7.09
N ASP A 248 -2.21 -5.40 -7.57
CA ASP A 248 -3.57 -4.98 -7.93
C ASP A 248 -4.64 -5.49 -6.98
N ASP A 249 -4.22 -6.14 -5.90
CA ASP A 249 -5.12 -6.50 -4.81
C ASP A 249 -5.28 -5.29 -3.88
N ASP A 250 -6.37 -5.29 -3.12
CA ASP A 250 -6.70 -4.19 -2.23
C ASP A 250 -6.80 -4.64 -0.76
N LEU A 251 -6.62 -3.68 0.13
CA LEU A 251 -6.86 -3.85 1.56
C LEU A 251 -8.09 -3.06 1.95
N ILE A 252 -9.06 -3.74 2.55
CA ILE A 252 -10.21 -3.12 3.22
C ILE A 252 -10.11 -3.41 4.70
N VAL A 253 -10.38 -2.42 5.55
CA VAL A 253 -10.42 -2.62 7.00
C VAL A 253 -11.81 -2.33 7.52
N ILE A 254 -12.29 -3.22 8.38
CA ILE A 254 -13.57 -3.10 9.07
C ILE A 254 -13.30 -3.16 10.57
N GLY A 255 -13.71 -2.13 11.30
CA GLY A 255 -13.67 -2.06 12.76
C GLY A 255 -15.07 -1.97 13.32
N ALA A 256 -15.37 -2.65 14.44
CA ALA A 256 -16.64 -2.48 15.12
C ALA A 256 -16.54 -2.48 16.65
N SER A 257 -17.47 -1.75 17.25
CA SER A 257 -17.77 -1.75 18.68
C SER A 257 -19.28 -1.90 18.90
N GLY A 258 -19.70 -2.18 20.14
CA GLY A 258 -21.10 -2.40 20.49
C GLY A 258 -21.43 -3.86 20.76
N LEU A 259 -22.73 -4.16 20.90
CA LEU A 259 -23.24 -5.49 21.23
C LEU A 259 -23.10 -6.47 20.05
N TYR A 260 -23.43 -6.03 18.84
CA TYR A 260 -23.50 -6.86 17.65
C TYR A 260 -22.13 -7.01 16.99
N SER A 261 -21.83 -8.19 16.44
CA SER A 261 -20.56 -8.47 15.75
C SER A 261 -20.78 -8.57 14.26
N PHE A 262 -19.98 -7.83 13.48
CA PHE A 262 -19.99 -7.93 12.04
C PHE A 262 -19.41 -9.26 11.56
N LYS A 263 -18.53 -9.90 12.35
CA LYS A 263 -17.95 -11.21 11.99
C LYS A 263 -18.95 -12.35 12.15
N GLY A 264 -19.89 -12.21 13.09
CA GLY A 264 -20.78 -13.30 13.46
C GLY A 264 -20.05 -14.44 14.19
N THR A 265 -20.71 -15.59 14.32
CA THR A 265 -20.17 -16.74 15.07
C THR A 265 -19.84 -17.93 14.20
N ALA A 266 -20.38 -18.02 12.98
CA ALA A 266 -20.20 -19.19 12.12
C ALA A 266 -18.99 -19.08 11.16
N TRP A 267 -18.43 -17.89 10.94
CA TRP A 267 -17.30 -17.68 10.00
C TRP A 267 -16.09 -18.59 10.24
N ARG A 268 -15.80 -18.93 11.51
CA ARG A 268 -14.70 -19.87 11.83
C ARG A 268 -14.94 -21.29 11.34
N ARG A 269 -16.22 -21.70 11.19
CA ARG A 269 -16.61 -23.01 10.69
C ARG A 269 -16.95 -22.99 9.19
N SER A 270 -17.62 -21.94 8.73
CA SER A 270 -18.09 -21.83 7.34
C SER A 270 -17.02 -21.28 6.39
N GLY A 271 -16.01 -20.58 6.90
CA GLY A 271 -15.05 -19.83 6.09
C GLY A 271 -15.61 -18.51 5.53
N LEU A 272 -16.85 -18.14 5.87
CA LEU A 272 -17.58 -16.99 5.30
C LEU A 272 -18.03 -16.04 6.41
N PHE A 273 -17.78 -14.74 6.23
CA PHE A 273 -18.32 -13.70 7.09
C PHE A 273 -19.77 -13.37 6.66
N GLU A 274 -20.72 -14.18 7.11
CA GLU A 274 -22.13 -14.17 6.64
C GLU A 274 -22.91 -12.86 6.84
N ARG A 275 -22.40 -11.95 7.68
CA ARG A 275 -23.08 -10.70 8.03
C ARG A 275 -22.59 -9.51 7.22
N VAL A 276 -21.50 -9.65 6.48
CA VAL A 276 -20.89 -8.53 5.75
C VAL A 276 -20.47 -8.94 4.34
N GLU A 277 -20.75 -8.06 3.39
CA GLU A 277 -20.32 -8.20 2.01
C GLU A 277 -19.99 -6.84 1.41
N ILE A 278 -19.03 -6.80 0.49
CA ILE A 278 -18.73 -5.61 -0.28
C ILE A 278 -19.57 -5.63 -1.55
N VAL A 279 -20.26 -4.53 -1.84
CA VAL A 279 -21.05 -4.38 -3.05
C VAL A 279 -20.54 -3.21 -3.89
N GLN A 280 -20.28 -3.45 -5.17
CA GLN A 280 -19.80 -2.45 -6.12
C GLN A 280 -20.52 -2.61 -7.47
N GLY A 281 -21.44 -1.69 -7.75
CA GLY A 281 -22.38 -1.84 -8.86
C GLY A 281 -23.21 -3.12 -8.71
N GLU A 282 -23.18 -3.98 -9.72
CA GLU A 282 -23.84 -5.29 -9.74
C GLU A 282 -23.01 -6.41 -9.09
N ARG A 283 -21.78 -6.11 -8.62
CA ARG A 283 -20.88 -7.10 -8.03
C ARG A 283 -21.08 -7.20 -6.53
N THR A 284 -21.22 -8.42 -6.03
CA THR A 284 -21.16 -8.74 -4.60
C THR A 284 -19.92 -9.58 -4.33
N ILE A 285 -19.07 -9.11 -3.41
CA ILE A 285 -17.82 -9.74 -3.02
C ILE A 285 -17.99 -10.28 -1.59
N PRO A 286 -18.16 -11.60 -1.43
CA PRO A 286 -18.26 -12.21 -0.11
C PRO A 286 -16.90 -12.19 0.59
N LEU A 287 -16.89 -11.79 1.86
CA LEU A 287 -15.68 -11.78 2.67
C LEU A 287 -15.44 -13.18 3.28
N ARG A 288 -14.21 -13.70 3.13
CA ARG A 288 -13.86 -15.06 3.55
C ARG A 288 -12.68 -15.09 4.50
N THR A 289 -12.52 -16.19 5.23
CA THR A 289 -11.48 -16.33 6.26
C THR A 289 -10.06 -16.25 5.69
N GLU A 290 -9.83 -16.76 4.48
CA GLU A 290 -8.53 -16.66 3.78
C GLU A 290 -8.14 -15.21 3.44
N MET A 291 -9.12 -14.33 3.30
CA MET A 291 -8.92 -12.91 3.04
C MET A 291 -8.62 -12.13 4.32
N HIS A 292 -8.84 -12.71 5.51
CA HIS A 292 -8.90 -11.97 6.77
C HIS A 292 -7.61 -12.09 7.61
N THR A 293 -7.18 -10.98 8.21
CA THR A 293 -6.30 -10.92 9.38
C THR A 293 -7.00 -10.18 10.51
N SER A 294 -6.90 -10.67 11.74
CA SER A 294 -7.41 -9.94 12.92
C SER A 294 -6.39 -8.90 13.36
N LEU A 295 -6.87 -7.72 13.74
CA LEU A 295 -6.06 -6.66 14.35
C LEU A 295 -6.58 -6.36 15.75
N ASP A 296 -5.66 -6.16 16.70
CA ASP A 296 -6.02 -5.89 18.09
C ASP A 296 -6.49 -4.45 18.31
N ARG A 297 -5.84 -3.48 17.65
CA ARG A 297 -6.15 -2.05 17.72
C ARG A 297 -5.65 -1.32 16.48
N PHE A 298 -6.30 -0.21 16.14
CA PHE A 298 -5.74 0.76 15.21
C PHE A 298 -4.55 1.50 15.84
N GLN A 299 -3.65 1.98 14.98
CA GLN A 299 -2.45 2.73 15.36
C GLN A 299 -2.63 4.23 15.24
N ALA A 300 -3.62 4.70 14.49
CA ALA A 300 -3.91 6.12 14.32
C ALA A 300 -4.14 6.77 15.68
N ALA A 301 -3.51 7.93 15.91
CA ALA A 301 -3.65 8.64 17.17
C ALA A 301 -5.12 9.06 17.39
N ALA A 302 -5.59 8.97 18.63
CA ALA A 302 -6.98 9.21 19.04
C ALA A 302 -8.02 8.30 18.36
N ALA A 303 -7.62 7.13 17.85
CA ALA A 303 -8.57 6.11 17.43
C ALA A 303 -9.45 5.67 18.62
N PRO A 304 -10.77 5.48 18.41
CA PRO A 304 -11.65 4.94 19.45
C PRO A 304 -11.30 3.48 19.75
N GLU A 305 -11.84 2.96 20.84
CA GLU A 305 -11.69 1.55 21.17
C GLU A 305 -12.60 0.68 20.29
N PHE A 306 -12.05 -0.43 19.81
CA PHE A 306 -12.73 -1.40 18.97
C PHE A 306 -12.76 -2.76 19.65
N ARG A 307 -13.93 -3.40 19.66
CA ARG A 307 -14.06 -4.78 20.15
C ARG A 307 -13.51 -5.79 19.13
N GLU A 308 -13.66 -5.48 17.84
CA GLU A 308 -13.21 -6.33 16.76
C GLU A 308 -12.75 -5.51 15.56
N ILE A 309 -11.59 -5.88 15.01
CA ILE A 309 -11.07 -5.31 13.77
C ILE A 309 -10.70 -6.47 12.83
N GLY A 310 -11.01 -6.32 11.54
CA GLY A 310 -10.60 -7.25 10.49
C GLY A 310 -9.99 -6.48 9.33
N VAL A 311 -8.79 -6.90 8.93
CA VAL A 311 -8.17 -6.51 7.65
C VAL A 311 -8.53 -7.56 6.63
N PHE A 312 -9.05 -7.14 5.49
CA PHE A 312 -9.50 -7.98 4.39
C PHE A 312 -8.69 -7.69 3.13
N ARG A 313 -7.97 -8.69 2.66
CA ARG A 313 -7.28 -8.71 1.38
C ARG A 313 -8.29 -9.04 0.29
N ILE A 314 -8.50 -8.13 -0.66
CA ILE A 314 -9.46 -8.25 -1.75
C ILE A 314 -8.69 -8.59 -3.03
N PRO A 315 -8.71 -9.85 -3.49
CA PRO A 315 -7.96 -10.25 -4.68
C PRO A 315 -8.50 -9.57 -5.94
N ARG A 316 -7.62 -9.15 -6.86
CA ARG A 316 -7.98 -8.59 -8.18
C ARG A 316 -9.01 -9.43 -8.96
N PRO A 317 -8.98 -10.79 -8.96
CA PRO A 317 -10.00 -11.58 -9.65
C PRO A 317 -11.44 -11.36 -9.18
N THR A 318 -11.67 -10.74 -8.02
CA THR A 318 -13.01 -10.33 -7.57
C THR A 318 -13.61 -9.22 -8.45
N GLY A 319 -12.77 -8.52 -9.22
CA GLY A 319 -13.17 -7.39 -10.05
C GLY A 319 -13.47 -6.11 -9.27
N PHE A 320 -12.99 -6.02 -8.02
CA PHE A 320 -13.06 -4.81 -7.21
C PHE A 320 -12.21 -3.69 -7.84
N ASP A 321 -12.79 -2.51 -7.96
CA ASP A 321 -12.11 -1.29 -8.38
C ASP A 321 -12.04 -0.31 -7.19
N PRO A 322 -10.87 -0.09 -6.60
CA PRO A 322 -10.73 0.76 -5.42
C PRO A 322 -10.93 2.25 -5.72
N THR A 323 -11.05 2.65 -7.00
CA THR A 323 -11.32 4.04 -7.42
C THR A 323 -12.82 4.32 -7.64
N ALA A 324 -13.65 3.27 -7.68
CA ALA A 324 -15.08 3.38 -7.88
C ALA A 324 -15.83 3.29 -6.55
N ALA A 325 -16.97 3.98 -6.46
CA ALA A 325 -17.83 3.93 -5.29
C ALA A 325 -18.24 2.48 -4.97
N PHE A 326 -18.16 2.10 -3.70
CA PHE A 326 -18.62 0.81 -3.21
C PHE A 326 -19.36 1.00 -1.89
N ARG A 327 -19.91 -0.08 -1.36
CA ARG A 327 -20.51 -0.06 -0.02
C ARG A 327 -20.27 -1.37 0.69
N LEU A 328 -20.30 -1.31 2.01
CA LEU A 328 -20.40 -2.48 2.87
C LEU A 328 -21.86 -2.70 3.22
N ASP A 329 -22.43 -3.82 2.79
CA ASP A 329 -23.76 -4.24 3.23
C ASP A 329 -23.58 -5.07 4.53
N LEU A 330 -24.28 -4.66 5.59
CA LEU A 330 -24.35 -5.33 6.89
C LEU A 330 -25.73 -5.97 7.06
N TRP A 331 -25.75 -7.27 7.32
CA TRP A 331 -26.94 -8.02 7.66
C TRP A 331 -27.11 -8.11 9.17
N LEU A 332 -28.23 -7.59 9.67
CA LEU A 332 -28.67 -7.72 11.05
C LEU A 332 -29.53 -8.97 11.19
N THR A 333 -29.33 -9.71 12.29
CA THR A 333 -30.08 -10.93 12.59
C THR A 333 -30.54 -10.88 14.04
N ALA A 334 -31.81 -11.19 14.31
CA ALA A 334 -32.29 -11.30 15.69
C ALA A 334 -31.64 -12.49 16.43
N ASP A 335 -31.41 -13.61 15.72
CA ASP A 335 -30.71 -14.80 16.23
C ASP A 335 -30.23 -15.69 15.05
N PRO A 336 -28.93 -15.96 14.91
CA PRO A 336 -28.38 -16.79 13.83
C PRO A 336 -28.76 -18.28 13.93
N LEU A 337 -29.28 -18.77 15.07
CA LEU A 337 -29.65 -20.18 15.26
C LEU A 337 -31.10 -20.50 14.88
N THR A 338 -31.98 -19.50 14.85
CA THR A 338 -33.44 -19.71 14.75
C THR A 338 -34.06 -19.24 13.43
N ARG A 339 -33.25 -18.80 12.45
CA ARG A 339 -33.74 -18.17 11.19
C ARG A 339 -34.69 -17.00 11.46
N ALA A 340 -34.36 -16.17 12.45
CA ALA A 340 -35.14 -15.00 12.81
C ALA A 340 -35.03 -13.89 11.73
N ALA A 341 -35.89 -12.88 11.84
CA ALA A 341 -35.95 -11.72 10.96
C ALA A 341 -34.54 -11.17 10.64
N THR A 342 -34.35 -10.81 9.37
CA THR A 342 -33.12 -10.22 8.87
C THR A 342 -33.39 -8.83 8.32
N ALA A 343 -32.52 -7.88 8.63
CA ALA A 343 -32.53 -6.56 8.04
C ALA A 343 -31.17 -6.27 7.40
N LYS A 344 -31.14 -5.42 6.37
CA LYS A 344 -29.90 -5.01 5.71
C LYS A 344 -29.70 -3.52 5.85
N VAL A 345 -28.50 -3.12 6.23
CA VAL A 345 -28.08 -1.72 6.29
C VAL A 345 -26.80 -1.56 5.48
N SER A 346 -26.66 -0.46 4.75
CA SER A 346 -25.53 -0.23 3.86
C SER A 346 -24.69 0.96 4.31
N LEU A 347 -23.37 0.80 4.34
CA LEU A 347 -22.41 1.86 4.57
C LEU A 347 -21.69 2.19 3.25
N PRO A 348 -22.04 3.30 2.57
CA PRO A 348 -21.36 3.71 1.35
C PRO A 348 -19.96 4.22 1.64
N TYR A 349 -19.02 3.88 0.75
CA TYR A 349 -17.63 4.36 0.75
C TYR A 349 -17.37 5.17 -0.53
#